data_AF-A0A2V8DL04-F1
#
_entry.id   AF-A0A2V8DL04-F1
#
_cell.length_a   1.000
_cell.length_b   1.000
_cell.length_c   1.000
_cell.angle_alpha   90.00
_cell.angle_beta   90.00
_cell.angle_gamma   90.00
#
_symmetry.space_group_name_H-M   'P 1'
#
loop_
_entity.id
_entity.type
_entity.pdbx_description
1 polymer ?
#
loop_
_entity_poly.entity_id
_entity_poly.type
_entity_poly.pdbx_seq_one_letter_code
_entity_poly.pdbx_strand_id
1 'polypeptide(L)'
;MTLKGSVTRIEWANPHIWVYLDVTDDQGNVQPWQCEGGPPNTLTRNGWTKDSLKPGDQVSIDGVLAKDGSKTCNARAVKLPDGRSVFAGSSGGDTPPPVKR
;
A
#
# COMPACT_ATOMS: atom_id res chain seq x y z
N MET A 1 -3.32 4.73 -10.01
CA MET A 1 -4.67 4.79 -9.40
C MET A 1 -4.51 4.87 -7.90
N THR A 2 -5.50 5.43 -7.20
CA THR A 2 -5.52 5.49 -5.74
C THR A 2 -6.62 4.57 -5.21
N LEU A 3 -6.27 3.56 -4.45
CA LEU A 3 -7.20 2.67 -3.75
C LEU A 3 -7.37 3.17 -2.32
N LYS A 4 -8.61 3.30 -1.84
CA LYS A 4 -8.91 3.70 -0.47
C LYS A 4 -9.64 2.56 0.20
N GLY A 5 -9.10 2.06 1.29
CA GLY A 5 -9.67 0.88 1.95
C GLY A 5 -9.22 0.74 3.38
N SER A 6 -9.92 -0.13 4.09
CA SER A 6 -9.51 -0.58 5.43
C SER A 6 -8.53 -1.74 5.28
N VAL A 7 -7.44 -1.70 6.01
CA VAL A 7 -6.46 -2.78 6.01
C VAL A 7 -7.06 -3.97 6.75
N THR A 8 -6.96 -5.16 6.16
CA THR A 8 -7.42 -6.41 6.78
C THR A 8 -6.26 -7.25 7.26
N ARG A 9 -5.14 -7.22 6.54
CA ARG A 9 -3.95 -8.00 6.86
C ARG A 9 -2.72 -7.37 6.22
N ILE A 10 -1.57 -7.52 6.88
CA ILE A 10 -0.27 -7.18 6.31
C ILE A 10 0.63 -8.40 6.46
N GLU A 11 1.29 -8.78 5.37
CA GLU A 11 2.36 -9.77 5.39
C GLU A 11 3.69 -9.06 5.23
N TRP A 12 4.48 -9.11 6.29
CA TRP A 12 5.80 -8.50 6.32
C TRP A 12 6.88 -9.54 6.03
N ALA A 13 6.93 -9.99 4.78
CA ALA A 13 7.85 -11.03 4.31
C ALA A 13 8.88 -10.47 3.31
N ASN A 14 10.03 -11.13 3.22
CA ASN A 14 11.04 -10.88 2.18
C ASN A 14 10.85 -11.94 1.08
N PRO A 15 10.80 -11.62 -0.23
CA PRO A 15 11.29 -10.40 -0.89
C PRO A 15 10.34 -9.19 -0.95
N HIS A 16 9.03 -9.40 -0.75
CA HIS A 16 8.02 -8.35 -0.87
C HIS A 16 7.02 -8.42 0.27
N ILE A 17 6.63 -7.25 0.76
CA ILE A 17 5.48 -7.15 1.66
C ILE A 17 4.17 -7.23 0.86
N TRP A 18 3.11 -7.66 1.52
CA TRP A 18 1.76 -7.62 0.98
C TRP A 18 0.82 -6.92 1.94
N VAL A 19 -0.02 -6.02 1.42
CA VAL A 19 -1.06 -5.33 2.18
C VAL A 19 -2.40 -5.73 1.60
N TYR A 20 -3.25 -6.31 2.43
CA TYR A 20 -4.60 -6.70 2.07
C TYR A 20 -5.57 -5.63 2.57
N LEU A 21 -6.50 -5.22 1.71
CA LEU A 21 -7.43 -4.14 1.98
C LEU A 21 -8.84 -4.52 1.55
N ASP A 22 -9.81 -4.03 2.30
CA ASP A 22 -11.20 -3.98 1.90
C ASP A 22 -11.50 -2.59 1.33
N VAL A 23 -11.75 -2.53 0.03
CA VAL A 23 -12.06 -1.31 -0.71
C VAL A 23 -13.54 -1.29 -1.01
N THR A 24 -14.24 -0.26 -0.54
CA THR A 24 -15.63 -0.02 -0.90
C THR A 24 -15.69 0.66 -2.27
N ASP A 25 -16.40 0.06 -3.22
CA ASP A 25 -16.65 0.67 -4.53
C ASP A 25 -17.76 1.72 -4.48
N ASP A 26 -17.98 2.41 -5.60
CA ASP A 26 -19.02 3.46 -5.71
C ASP A 26 -20.45 2.91 -5.54
N GLN A 27 -20.62 1.59 -5.61
CA GLN A 27 -21.90 0.89 -5.40
C GLN A 27 -22.09 0.44 -3.94
N GLY A 28 -21.11 0.70 -3.07
CA GLY A 28 -21.12 0.28 -1.68
C GLY A 28 -20.68 -1.17 -1.44
N ASN A 29 -20.22 -1.89 -2.47
CA ASN A 29 -19.72 -3.24 -2.29
C ASN A 29 -18.28 -3.22 -1.78
N VAL A 30 -18.00 -4.08 -0.81
CA VAL A 30 -16.64 -4.30 -0.33
C VAL A 30 -15.96 -5.32 -1.23
N GLN A 31 -14.83 -4.91 -1.83
CA GLN A 31 -13.99 -5.76 -2.65
C GLN A 31 -12.68 -6.01 -1.90
N PRO A 32 -12.23 -7.27 -1.78
CA PRO A 32 -10.92 -7.57 -1.25
C PRO A 32 -9.85 -7.23 -2.30
N TRP A 33 -8.83 -6.52 -1.85
CA TRP A 33 -7.67 -6.10 -2.63
C TRP A 33 -6.40 -6.58 -1.96
N GLN A 34 -5.39 -6.85 -2.79
CA GLN A 34 -4.04 -7.14 -2.32
C GLN A 34 -3.06 -6.24 -3.06
N CYS A 35 -2.17 -5.62 -2.31
CA CYS A 35 -1.19 -4.69 -2.85
C CYS A 35 0.22 -5.13 -2.44
N GLU A 36 1.03 -5.38 -3.45
CA GLU A 36 2.44 -5.70 -3.30
C GLU A 36 3.22 -4.41 -3.01
N GLY A 37 4.10 -4.47 -2.02
CA GLY A 37 5.10 -3.44 -1.75
C GLY A 37 6.53 -3.96 -1.92
N GLY A 38 7.48 -3.10 -1.58
CA GLY A 38 8.90 -3.35 -1.72
C GLY A 38 9.44 -4.24 -0.59
N PRO A 39 10.75 -4.50 -0.61
CA PRO A 39 11.38 -5.33 0.39
C PRO A 39 11.32 -4.71 1.79
N PRO A 40 11.00 -5.49 2.85
CA PRO A 40 10.99 -5.05 4.24
C PRO A 40 12.17 -4.15 4.65
N ASN A 41 13.38 -4.52 4.23
CA ASN A 41 14.61 -3.81 4.58
C ASN A 41 14.65 -2.40 3.99
N THR A 42 14.21 -2.24 2.74
CA THR A 42 14.13 -0.93 2.07
C THR A 42 13.06 -0.07 2.71
N LEU A 43 11.89 -0.66 2.98
CA LEU A 43 10.79 0.04 3.64
C LEU A 43 11.18 0.53 5.04
N THR A 44 11.87 -0.32 5.82
CA THR A 44 12.36 0.02 7.15
C THR A 44 13.32 1.20 7.14
N ARG A 45 14.25 1.24 6.17
CA ARG A 45 15.14 2.39 5.97
C ARG A 45 14.41 3.67 5.60
N ASN A 46 13.24 3.55 4.96
CA ASN A 46 12.37 4.67 4.60
C ASN A 46 11.38 5.03 5.73
N GLY A 47 11.55 4.48 6.94
CA GLY A 47 10.70 4.78 8.10
C GLY A 47 9.42 3.95 8.19
N TRP A 48 9.29 2.90 7.38
CA TRP A 48 8.19 1.94 7.45
C TRP A 48 8.48 0.85 8.48
N THR A 49 7.56 0.63 9.41
CA THR A 49 7.68 -0.48 10.36
C THR A 49 6.46 -1.36 10.24
N LYS A 50 6.56 -2.60 10.73
CA LYS A 50 5.40 -3.51 10.86
C LYS A 50 4.25 -2.88 11.66
N ASP A 51 4.56 -1.88 12.50
CA ASP A 51 3.61 -1.18 13.36
C ASP A 51 3.06 0.10 12.73
N SER A 52 3.61 0.54 11.60
CA SER A 52 3.15 1.71 10.85
C SER A 52 1.79 1.51 10.20
N LEU A 53 1.35 0.26 10.09
CA LEU A 53 0.13 -0.14 9.42
C LEU A 53 -0.45 -1.32 10.20
N LYS A 54 -1.73 -1.28 10.51
CA LYS A 54 -2.41 -2.31 11.31
C LYS A 54 -3.75 -2.66 10.65
N PRO A 55 -4.23 -3.90 10.82
CA PRO A 55 -5.62 -4.22 10.48
C PRO A 55 -6.59 -3.24 11.15
N GLY A 56 -7.54 -2.71 10.38
CA GLY A 56 -8.49 -1.67 10.77
C GLY A 56 -8.05 -0.24 10.39
N ASP A 57 -6.80 -0.02 10.00
CA ASP A 57 -6.35 1.30 9.56
C ASP A 57 -6.94 1.64 8.20
N GLN A 58 -7.48 2.85 8.08
CA GLN A 58 -7.93 3.38 6.81
C GLN A 58 -6.76 4.04 6.07
N VAL A 59 -6.37 3.46 4.94
CA VAL A 59 -5.22 3.92 4.15
C VAL A 59 -5.61 4.25 2.72
N SER A 60 -4.78 5.05 2.06
CA SER A 60 -4.86 5.26 0.61
C SER A 60 -3.59 4.73 -0.05
N ILE A 61 -3.72 3.80 -0.98
CA ILE A 61 -2.60 3.24 -1.74
C ILE A 61 -2.59 3.80 -3.14
N ASP A 62 -1.53 4.52 -3.48
CA ASP A 62 -1.23 4.91 -4.85
C ASP A 62 -0.41 3.82 -5.51
N GLY A 63 -0.93 3.25 -6.58
CA GLY A 63 -0.31 2.11 -7.24
C GLY A 63 -0.77 1.88 -8.68
N VAL A 64 -0.23 0.82 -9.26
CA VAL A 64 -0.58 0.33 -10.60
C VAL A 64 -1.40 -0.95 -10.42
N LEU A 65 -2.57 -1.00 -11.06
CA LEU A 65 -3.41 -2.21 -11.10
C LEU A 65 -2.77 -3.28 -11.98
N ALA A 66 -2.92 -4.54 -11.58
CA ALA A 66 -2.59 -5.67 -12.43
C ALA A 66 -3.40 -5.62 -13.75
N LYS A 67 -2.73 -5.87 -14.87
CA LYS A 67 -3.35 -5.79 -16.20
C LYS A 67 -4.30 -6.95 -16.50
N ASP A 68 -4.26 -8.00 -15.70
CA ASP A 68 -5.05 -9.22 -15.85
C ASP A 68 -6.49 -9.10 -15.29
N GLY A 69 -6.84 -7.93 -14.72
CA GLY A 69 -8.15 -7.69 -14.13
C GLY A 69 -8.31 -8.22 -12.70
N SER A 70 -7.27 -8.81 -12.12
CA SER A 70 -7.25 -9.17 -10.70
C SER A 70 -7.29 -7.90 -9.82
N LYS A 71 -7.81 -8.04 -8.59
CA LYS A 71 -7.79 -6.98 -7.56
C LYS A 71 -6.42 -6.89 -6.89
N THR A 72 -5.37 -6.95 -7.71
CA THR A 72 -3.98 -6.91 -7.29
C THR A 72 -3.37 -5.58 -7.71
N CYS A 73 -2.67 -4.91 -6.81
CA CYS A 73 -1.99 -3.66 -7.12
C CYS A 73 -0.50 -3.74 -6.78
N ASN A 74 0.34 -3.03 -7.52
CA ASN A 74 1.71 -2.77 -7.13
C ASN A 74 1.77 -1.35 -6.54
N ALA A 75 2.04 -1.27 -5.24
CA ALA A 75 2.00 -0.04 -4.47
C ALA A 75 3.25 0.82 -4.75
N ARG A 76 3.04 2.07 -5.15
CA ARG A 76 4.08 3.09 -5.27
C ARG A 76 4.24 3.84 -3.96
N ALA A 77 3.13 4.31 -3.41
CA ALA A 77 3.08 5.01 -2.15
C ALA A 77 1.86 4.55 -1.34
N VAL A 78 1.99 4.54 -0.03
CA VAL A 78 0.87 4.34 0.89
C VAL A 78 0.76 5.60 1.73
N LYS A 79 -0.46 6.12 1.89
CA LYS A 79 -0.78 7.21 2.79
C LYS A 79 -1.42 6.64 4.04
N LEU A 80 -0.76 6.86 5.17
CA LEU A 80 -1.15 6.40 6.48
C LEU A 80 -2.24 7.30 7.09
N PRO A 81 -2.98 6.82 8.11
CA PRO A 81 -4.00 7.61 8.79
C PRO A 81 -3.44 8.88 9.45
N ASP A 82 -2.17 8.85 9.87
CA ASP A 82 -1.47 10.00 10.46
C ASP A 82 -1.04 11.07 9.43
N GLY A 83 -1.41 10.89 8.16
CA GLY A 83 -1.11 11.81 7.07
C GLY A 83 0.27 11.59 6.42
N ARG A 84 1.11 10.71 6.96
CA ARG A 84 2.42 10.39 6.35
C ARG A 84 2.21 9.56 5.10
N SER A 85 2.90 9.96 4.02
CA SER A 85 3.04 9.16 2.82
C SER A 85 4.39 8.48 2.80
N VAL A 86 4.41 7.24 2.38
CA VAL A 86 5.52 6.34 2.64
C VAL A 86 5.73 5.43 1.43
N PHE A 87 7.00 5.28 1.07
CA PHE A 87 7.37 4.61 -0.17
C PHE A 87 7.16 3.12 -0.09
N ALA A 88 6.27 2.59 -0.92
CA ALA A 88 6.03 1.16 -1.01
C ALA A 88 6.87 0.49 -2.10
N GLY A 89 7.81 1.19 -2.75
CA GLY A 89 8.82 0.58 -3.62
C GLY A 89 8.20 -0.19 -4.79
N SER A 90 7.57 0.53 -5.72
CA SER A 90 7.14 -0.06 -6.98
C SER A 90 8.34 -0.43 -7.84
N SER A 91 8.25 -1.53 -8.58
CA SER A 91 9.22 -1.96 -9.60
C SER A 91 9.32 -0.97 -10.77
N GLY A 92 8.40 0.01 -10.86
CA GLY A 92 8.54 1.20 -11.70
C GLY A 92 9.23 2.31 -10.89
N GLY A 93 10.48 2.63 -11.26
CA GLY A 93 11.40 3.52 -10.54
C GLY A 93 11.00 5.00 -10.42
N ASP A 94 9.79 5.29 -9.98
CA ASP A 94 9.37 6.61 -9.56
C ASP A 94 9.51 6.69 -8.04
N THR A 95 10.70 7.07 -7.55
CA THR A 95 10.85 7.69 -6.23
C THR A 95 10.03 8.98 -6.23
N PRO A 96 9.00 9.08 -5.40
CA PRO A 96 8.22 10.30 -5.28
C PRO A 96 9.02 11.36 -4.54
N PRO A 97 8.65 12.62 -4.76
CA PRO A 97 9.42 13.73 -4.27
C PRO A 97 9.51 13.67 -2.74
N PRO A 98 10.64 14.09 -2.15
CA PRO A 98 10.77 14.19 -0.72
C PRO A 98 9.64 15.05 -0.17
N VAL A 99 8.97 14.55 0.87
CA VAL A 99 7.98 15.32 1.66
C VAL A 99 8.66 16.59 2.13
N LYS A 100 8.30 17.73 1.52
CA LYS A 100 8.76 19.05 1.97
C LYS A 100 8.19 19.29 3.37
N ARG A 101 9.08 19.47 4.35
CA ARG A 101 8.77 19.98 5.69
C ARG A 101 8.41 21.46 5.63
#